data_AF-A0A968DY02-F1
#
_entry.id   AF-A0A968DY02-F1
#
_cell.length_a   1.000
_cell.length_b   1.000
_cell.length_c   1.000
_cell.angle_alpha   90.00
_cell.angle_beta   90.00
_cell.angle_gamma   90.00
#
_symmetry.space_group_name_H-M   'P 1'
#
loop_
_entity.id
_entity.type
_entity.pdbx_description
1 polymer ?
#
loop_
_entity_poly.entity_id
_entity_poly.type
_entity_poly.pdbx_seq_one_letter_code
_entity_poly.pdbx_strand_id
1 'polypeptide(L)' 'ETVNRHKQKRLIRAAKFYLQRQKQKHDWPCRFDVVAMILSDGRSAEQSTLRVDWIQDAFQVS' A
#
# COMPACT_ATOMS: atom_id res chain seq x y z
N GLU A 1 3.42 -4.77 -11.24
CA GLU A 1 3.54 -5.49 -9.96
C GLU A 1 2.30 -5.21 -9.10
N THR A 2 1.75 -6.23 -8.44
CA THR A 2 0.44 -6.15 -7.73
C THR A 2 0.60 -6.61 -6.28
N VAL A 3 -0.21 -6.08 -5.36
CA VAL A 3 -0.25 -6.50 -3.96
C VAL A 3 -1.04 -7.81 -3.82
N ASN A 4 -0.37 -8.93 -4.08
CA ASN A 4 -0.96 -10.26 -3.99
C ASN A 4 -1.22 -10.71 -2.54
N ARG A 5 -1.95 -11.83 -2.37
CA ARG A 5 -2.33 -12.39 -1.06
C ARG A 5 -1.14 -12.65 -0.13
N HIS A 6 0.03 -13.03 -0.67
CA HIS A 6 1.24 -13.23 0.14
C HIS A 6 1.75 -11.89 0.71
N LYS A 7 1.81 -10.84 -0.11
CA LYS A 7 2.19 -9.47 0.32
C LYS A 7 1.19 -8.91 1.32
N GLN A 8 -0.12 -9.10 1.09
CA GLN A 8 -1.18 -8.69 2.03
C GLN A 8 -0.96 -9.31 3.42
N LYS A 9 -0.76 -10.64 3.50
CA LYS A 9 -0.50 -11.31 4.79
C LYS A 9 0.73 -10.77 5.52
N ARG A 10 1.79 -10.42 4.80
CA ARG A 10 3.01 -9.82 5.40
C ARG A 10 2.73 -8.43 5.96
N LEU A 11 2.04 -7.58 5.20
CA LEU A 11 1.67 -6.22 5.62
C LEU A 11 0.73 -6.24 6.83
N ILE A 12 -0.26 -7.13 6.85
CA ILE A 12 -1.18 -7.29 7.99
C ILE A 12 -0.42 -7.66 9.26
N ARG A 13 0.53 -8.61 9.18
CA ARG A 13 1.34 -9.00 10.35
C ARG A 13 2.22 -7.86 10.85
N ALA A 14 2.84 -7.12 9.93
CA ALA A 14 3.65 -5.96 10.28
C ALA A 14 2.82 -4.88 10.99
N ALA A 15 1.62 -4.58 10.47
CA ALA A 15 0.70 -3.63 11.06
C ALA A 15 0.25 -4.07 12.47
N LYS A 16 -0.17 -5.33 12.64
CA LYS A 16 -0.56 -5.89 13.95
C LYS A 16 0.57 -5.74 14.98
N PHE A 17 1.79 -6.11 14.59
CA PHE A 17 2.97 -5.98 15.45
C PHE A 17 3.26 -4.53 15.83
N TYR A 18 3.15 -3.60 14.87
CA TYR A 18 3.33 -2.18 15.12
C TYR A 18 2.27 -1.61 16.08
N LEU A 19 1.00 -1.94 15.87
CA LEU A 19 -0.12 -1.43 16.68
C LEU A 19 -0.11 -1.97 18.12
N GLN A 20 0.30 -3.21 18.34
CA GLN A 20 0.46 -3.77 19.70
C GLN A 20 1.45 -2.99 20.56
N ARG A 21 2.46 -2.35 19.95
CA ARG A 21 3.43 -1.51 20.66
C ARG A 21 2.92 -0.10 20.95
N GLN A 22 1.80 0.28 20.37
CA GLN A 22 1.15 1.59 20.53
C GLN A 22 -0.01 1.43 21.52
N LYS A 23 0.26 1.60 22.84
CA LYS A 23 -0.74 1.38 23.91
C LYS A 23 -2.10 2.09 23.72
N GLN A 24 -2.13 3.21 22.98
CA GLN A 24 -3.35 3.99 22.73
C GLN A 24 -4.03 3.68 21.38
N LYS A 25 -3.41 2.83 20.54
CA LYS A 25 -3.83 2.61 19.14
C LYS A 25 -4.09 1.15 18.80
N HIS A 26 -4.10 0.27 19.80
CA HIS A 26 -4.36 -1.16 19.60
C HIS A 26 -5.66 -1.39 18.81
N ASP A 27 -6.70 -0.59 19.09
CA ASP A 27 -8.04 -0.78 18.52
C ASP A 27 -8.36 0.21 17.39
N TRP A 28 -7.36 0.93 16.87
CA TRP A 28 -7.61 1.84 15.75
C TRP A 28 -7.87 1.04 14.46
N PRO A 29 -8.87 1.44 13.66
CA PRO A 29 -9.10 0.81 12.37
C PRO A 29 -7.86 0.99 11.49
N CYS A 30 -7.28 -0.13 11.06
CA CYS A 30 -6.13 -0.14 10.18
C CYS A 30 -6.59 -0.36 8.73
N ARG A 31 -6.42 0.67 7.89
CA ARG A 31 -6.68 0.62 6.46
C ARG A 31 -5.37 0.38 5.70
N PHE A 32 -5.42 -0.45 4.66
CA PHE A 32 -4.28 -0.68 3.79
C PHE A 32 -4.51 -0.04 2.43
N ASP A 33 -3.73 0.99 2.13
CA ASP A 33 -3.77 1.68 0.85
C ASP A 33 -2.61 1.22 -0.06
N VAL A 34 -2.80 1.34 -1.38
CA VAL A 34 -1.76 1.12 -2.38
C VAL A 34 -1.56 2.39 -3.18
N VAL A 35 -0.34 2.90 -3.21
CA VAL A 35 0.07 3.99 -4.08
C VAL A 35 0.93 3.40 -5.19
N ALA A 36 0.36 3.29 -6.39
CA ALA A 36 1.06 2.83 -7.57
C ALA A 36 1.71 4.02 -8.29
N MET A 37 3.01 3.91 -8.51
CA MET A 37 3.79 4.85 -9.31
C MET A 37 4.00 4.22 -10.68
N ILE A 38 3.37 4.79 -11.70
CA ILE A 38 3.38 4.29 -13.07
C ILE A 38 4.18 5.27 -13.91
N LEU A 39 5.33 4.81 -14.39
CA LEU A 39 6.06 5.51 -15.44
C LEU A 39 5.38 5.17 -16.77
N SER A 40 5.00 6.22 -17.49
CA SER A 40 4.44 6.11 -18.83
C SER A 40 5.60 6.38 -19.78
N ASP A 41 5.91 5.41 -20.64
CA ASP A 41 7.06 5.52 -21.54
C ASP A 41 6.74 6.54 -22.64
N GLY A 42 7.33 7.72 -22.55
CA GLY A 42 7.40 8.67 -23.66
C GLY A 42 8.41 8.19 -24.70
N ARG A 43 8.37 8.73 -25.92
CA ARG A 43 9.38 8.39 -26.94
C ARG A 43 10.78 8.93 -26.58
N SER A 44 10.87 9.83 -25.61
CA SER A 44 12.11 10.29 -24.98
C SER A 44 11.97 10.38 -23.46
N ALA A 45 13.10 10.46 -22.74
CA ALA A 45 13.12 10.60 -21.29
C ALA A 45 12.43 11.89 -20.79
N GLU A 46 12.41 12.94 -21.61
CA GLU A 46 11.71 14.21 -21.32
C GLU A 46 10.19 14.09 -21.48
N GLN A 47 9.73 13.07 -22.19
CA GLN A 47 8.32 12.81 -22.48
C GLN A 47 7.73 11.76 -21.54
N SER A 48 8.55 11.09 -20.73
CA SER A 48 8.08 10.13 -19.76
C SER A 48 7.34 10.84 -18.64
N THR A 49 6.07 10.47 -18.42
CA THR A 49 5.25 11.03 -17.36
C THR A 49 5.11 10.05 -16.21
N LEU A 50 5.32 10.54 -14.97
CA LEU A 50 5.01 9.78 -13.77
C LEU A 50 3.54 10.02 -13.40
N ARG A 51 2.75 8.95 -13.46
CA ARG A 51 1.38 8.92 -12.94
C ARG A 51 1.37 8.26 -11.56
N VAL A 52 0.62 8.84 -10.63
CA VAL A 52 0.43 8.29 -9.30
C VAL A 52 -1.04 7.90 -9.15
N ASP A 53 -1.29 6.61 -8.95
CA ASP A 53 -2.62 6.06 -8.67
C ASP A 53 -2.71 5.66 -7.20
N TRP A 54 -3.61 6.29 -6.45
CA TRP A 54 -3.87 5.94 -5.06
C TRP A 54 -5.15 5.12 -4.95
N ILE A 55 -4.98 3.84 -4.62
CA ILE A 55 -6.06 2.91 -4.32
C ILE A 55 -6.21 2.87 -2.81
N GLN A 56 -7.23 3.57 -2.32
CA GLN A 56 -7.58 3.53 -0.91
C GLN A 56 -8.29 2.22 -0.58
N ASP A 57 -8.07 1.73 0.65
CA ASP A 57 -8.73 0.52 1.14
C ASP A 57 -8.52 -0.71 0.24
N ALA A 58 -7.31 -0.82 -0.32
CA ALA A 58 -6.98 -1.77 -1.37
C ALA A 58 -7.19 -3.24 -0.98
N PHE A 59 -7.18 -3.56 0.32
CA PHE A 59 -7.58 -4.86 0.84
C PHE A 59 -7.95 -4.82 2.33
N GLN A 60 -8.80 -5.76 2.74
CA GLN A 60 -9.24 -5.95 4.12
C GLN A 60 -8.44 -7.01 4.88
N VAL A 61 -8.46 -6.90 6.21
CA VAL A 61 -8.02 -7.97 7.11
C VAL A 61 -9.12 -9.04 7.15
N SER A 62 -8.93 -10.15 6.43
CA SER A 62 -9.78 -11.35 6.51
C SER A 62 -9.20 -12.39 7.45
#